data_AF-A0A2K8M3V2-F1
#
_entry.id   AF-A0A2K8M3V2-F1
#
_cell.length_a   1.000
_cell.length_b   1.000
_cell.length_c   1.000
_cell.angle_alpha   90.00
_cell.angle_beta   90.00
_cell.angle_gamma   90.00
#
_symmetry.space_group_name_H-M   'P 1'
#
loop_
_entity.id
_entity.type
_entity.pdbx_description
1 polymer ?
#
loop_
_entity_poly.entity_id
_entity_poly.type
_entity_poly.pdbx_seq_one_letter_code
_entity_poly.pdbx_strand_id
1 'polypeptide(L)'
;MTGPASPLRMPGRLRGALVFVFLQALLNGVFGIFAQLEIARWVDHGQDPAGVLYLVEFLSYIFAAGLLASAIAILLGYDWGRWALLVCEVLSAIGGLINLVSGSPQAIVGLVLAGLVVSTLFQEQVKAWFEAKAAQRRGAAGPASPQPGTTI
;
A
#
# COMPACT_ATOMS: atom_id res chain seq x y z
N MET A 1 20.85 -12.83 -31.76
CA MET A 1 21.09 -11.40 -31.43
C MET A 1 20.22 -11.05 -30.24
N THR A 2 20.79 -11.10 -29.03
CA THR A 2 20.09 -10.75 -27.78
C THR A 2 20.12 -9.23 -27.64
N GLY A 3 19.00 -8.58 -27.98
CA GLY A 3 18.84 -7.15 -27.72
C GLY A 3 19.03 -6.86 -26.23
N PRO A 4 19.59 -5.70 -25.84
CA PRO A 4 19.74 -5.34 -24.44
C PRO A 4 18.37 -5.42 -23.77
N ALA A 5 18.30 -6.18 -22.67
CA ALA A 5 17.12 -6.31 -21.84
C ALA A 5 16.63 -4.89 -21.50
N SER A 6 15.56 -4.46 -22.17
CA SER A 6 15.02 -3.12 -21.96
C SER A 6 14.70 -2.99 -20.47
N PRO A 7 15.12 -1.89 -19.80
CA PRO A 7 14.80 -1.69 -18.40
C PRO A 7 13.29 -1.81 -18.25
N LEU A 8 12.87 -2.75 -17.40
CA LEU A 8 11.48 -3.15 -17.24
C LEU A 8 10.68 -1.96 -16.69
N ARG A 9 10.21 -1.10 -17.59
CA ARG A 9 9.66 0.21 -17.24
C ARG A 9 8.34 -0.03 -16.51
N MET A 10 8.24 0.50 -15.30
CA MET A 10 7.03 0.39 -14.50
C MET A 10 5.85 1.02 -15.25
N PRO A 11 4.70 0.33 -15.36
CA PRO A 11 3.51 0.89 -16.01
C PRO A 11 3.13 2.22 -15.36
N GLY A 12 2.87 3.26 -16.17
CA GLY A 12 2.58 4.61 -15.66
C GLY A 12 1.36 4.64 -14.72
N ARG A 13 0.35 3.80 -14.98
CA ARG A 13 -0.84 3.67 -14.12
C ARG A 13 -0.49 3.08 -12.75
N LEU A 14 0.43 2.10 -12.70
CA LEU A 14 0.92 1.53 -11.45
C LEU A 14 1.71 2.57 -10.63
N ARG A 15 2.51 3.40 -11.31
CA ARG A 15 3.21 4.51 -10.66
C ARG A 15 2.22 5.53 -10.06
N GLY A 16 1.16 5.88 -10.80
CA GLY A 16 0.09 6.74 -10.29
C GLY A 16 -0.61 6.15 -9.06
N ALA A 17 -0.98 4.87 -9.13
CA ALA A 17 -1.59 4.16 -8.00
C ALA A 17 -0.67 4.16 -6.77
N LEU A 18 0.64 3.94 -6.93
CA LEU A 18 1.59 3.98 -5.83
C LEU A 18 1.71 5.37 -5.20
N VAL A 19 1.80 6.43 -6.01
CA VAL A 19 1.81 7.81 -5.49
C VAL A 19 0.57 8.07 -4.64
N PHE A 20 -0.58 7.59 -5.10
CA PHE A 20 -1.83 7.72 -4.37
C PHE A 20 -1.83 6.94 -3.04
N VAL A 21 -1.35 5.70 -3.04
CA VAL A 21 -1.21 4.88 -1.83
C VAL A 21 -0.26 5.53 -0.82
N PHE A 22 0.86 6.11 -1.29
CA PHE A 22 1.76 6.87 -0.41
C PHE A 22 1.08 8.09 0.19
N LEU A 23 0.30 8.82 -0.61
CA LEU A 23 -0.47 9.95 -0.12
C LEU A 23 -1.52 9.50 0.92
N GLN A 24 -2.25 8.40 0.67
CA GLN A 24 -3.19 7.82 1.64
C GLN A 24 -2.49 7.40 2.93
N ALA A 25 -1.32 6.77 2.86
CA ALA A 25 -0.55 6.37 4.04
C ALA A 25 -0.15 7.60 4.88
N LEU A 26 0.30 8.67 4.21
CA LEU A 26 0.66 9.93 4.86
C LEU A 26 -0.56 10.60 5.51
N LEU A 27 -1.69 10.65 4.80
CA LEU A 27 -2.94 11.19 5.34
C LEU A 27 -3.43 10.39 6.56
N ASN A 28 -3.38 9.05 6.51
CA ASN A 28 -3.70 8.22 7.67
C ASN A 28 -2.75 8.49 8.86
N GLY A 29 -1.46 8.69 8.62
CA GLY A 29 -0.52 9.09 9.67
C GLY A 29 -0.91 10.43 10.31
N VAL A 30 -1.25 11.43 9.50
CA VAL A 30 -1.70 12.76 9.97
C VAL A 30 -3.01 12.67 10.76
N PHE A 31 -3.98 11.87 10.31
CA PHE A 31 -5.21 11.62 11.07
C PHE A 31 -4.94 10.98 12.43
N GLY A 32 -3.99 10.04 12.51
CA GLY A 32 -3.56 9.44 13.77
C GLY A 32 -3.01 10.49 14.74
N ILE A 33 -2.16 11.40 14.25
CA ILE A 33 -1.61 12.52 15.04
C ILE A 33 -2.75 13.44 15.53
N PHE A 34 -3.73 13.76 14.70
CA PHE A 34 -4.87 14.58 15.14
C PHE A 34 -5.71 13.89 16.23
N ALA A 35 -5.97 12.59 16.09
CA ALA A 35 -6.65 11.82 17.12
C ALA A 35 -5.85 11.82 18.44
N GLN A 36 -4.54 11.65 18.36
CA GLN A 36 -3.64 11.70 19.52
C GLN A 36 -3.63 13.08 20.20
N LEU A 37 -3.61 14.18 19.42
CA LEU A 37 -3.69 15.53 19.95
C LEU A 37 -5.04 15.80 20.64
N GLU A 38 -6.12 15.26 20.12
CA GLU A 38 -7.44 15.37 20.73
C GLU A 38 -7.50 14.58 22.05
N ILE A 39 -6.96 13.35 22.08
CA ILE A 39 -6.82 12.57 23.32
C ILE A 39 -6.01 13.35 24.36
N ALA A 40 -4.88 13.92 23.97
CA ALA A 40 -4.03 14.71 24.87
C ALA A 40 -4.80 15.90 25.46
N ARG A 41 -5.60 16.61 24.64
CA ARG A 41 -6.46 17.70 25.13
C ARG A 41 -7.47 17.22 26.18
N TRP A 42 -8.13 16.10 25.97
CA TRP A 42 -9.12 15.59 26.93
C TRP A 42 -8.45 15.26 28.27
N VAL A 43 -7.30 14.59 28.22
CA VAL A 43 -6.49 14.27 29.40
C VAL A 43 -6.05 15.54 30.13
N ASP A 44 -5.58 16.56 29.40
CA ASP A 44 -5.13 17.83 29.99
C ASP A 44 -6.27 18.59 30.69
N HIS A 45 -7.52 18.39 30.25
CA HIS A 45 -8.71 18.96 30.89
C HIS A 45 -9.30 18.06 32.00
N GLY A 46 -8.62 16.96 32.36
CA GLY A 46 -9.10 16.01 33.36
C GLY A 46 -10.34 15.22 32.92
N GLN A 47 -10.59 15.14 31.61
CA GLN A 47 -11.68 14.37 31.03
C GLN A 47 -11.18 13.01 30.56
N ASP A 48 -12.02 11.99 30.70
CA ASP A 48 -11.72 10.66 30.15
C ASP A 48 -11.95 10.68 28.63
N PRO A 49 -10.91 10.45 27.81
CA PRO A 49 -11.06 10.42 26.36
C PRO A 49 -12.04 9.33 25.95
N ALA A 50 -12.94 9.65 25.02
CA ALA A 50 -13.83 8.64 24.48
C ALA A 50 -13.01 7.47 23.90
N GLY A 51 -13.30 6.23 24.32
CA GLY A 51 -12.54 5.04 23.87
C GLY A 51 -12.47 4.86 22.35
N VAL A 52 -13.43 5.45 21.62
CA VAL A 52 -13.42 5.50 20.16
C VAL A 52 -12.23 6.28 19.59
N LEU A 53 -11.71 7.31 20.28
CA LEU A 53 -10.56 8.10 19.83
C LEU A 53 -9.29 7.26 19.82
N TYR A 54 -9.06 6.44 20.86
CA TYR A 54 -7.94 5.49 20.90
C TYR A 54 -8.03 4.44 19.79
N LEU A 55 -9.24 3.95 19.50
CA LEU A 55 -9.47 3.01 18.41
C LEU A 55 -9.17 3.66 17.05
N VAL A 56 -9.60 4.90 16.84
CA VAL A 56 -9.34 5.66 15.61
C VAL A 56 -7.84 5.91 15.45
N GLU A 57 -7.14 6.38 16.48
CA GLU A 57 -5.69 6.57 16.46
C GLU A 57 -4.95 5.27 16.08
N PHE A 58 -5.26 4.18 16.78
CA PHE A 58 -4.63 2.88 16.57
C PHE A 58 -4.86 2.35 15.15
N LEU A 59 -6.11 2.39 14.67
CA LEU A 59 -6.44 1.98 13.31
C LEU A 59 -5.72 2.85 12.28
N SER A 60 -5.67 4.16 12.49
CA SER A 60 -5.02 5.09 11.56
C SER A 60 -3.54 4.77 11.37
N TYR A 61 -2.82 4.45 12.45
CA TYR A 61 -1.42 4.02 12.36
C TYR A 61 -1.25 2.65 11.70
N ILE A 62 -2.14 1.69 12.00
CA ILE A 62 -2.13 0.38 11.34
C ILE A 62 -2.33 0.53 9.83
N PHE A 63 -3.30 1.34 9.40
CA PHE A 63 -3.54 1.60 7.98
C PHE A 63 -2.34 2.29 7.33
N ALA A 64 -1.76 3.30 7.97
CA ALA A 64 -0.57 3.97 7.46
C ALA A 64 0.59 2.98 7.26
N ALA A 65 0.88 2.14 8.25
CA ALA A 65 1.94 1.15 8.18
C ALA A 65 1.64 0.06 7.13
N GLY A 66 0.40 -0.45 7.08
CA GLY A 66 -0.03 -1.47 6.15
C GLY A 66 0.02 -1.01 4.68
N LEU A 67 -0.45 0.21 4.41
CA LEU A 67 -0.37 0.82 3.08
C LEU A 67 1.08 1.05 2.67
N LEU A 68 1.93 1.55 3.57
CA LEU A 68 3.36 1.77 3.30
C LEU A 68 4.08 0.45 2.98
N ALA A 69 3.87 -0.59 3.80
CA ALA A 69 4.45 -1.91 3.59
C ALA A 69 4.00 -2.51 2.25
N SER A 70 2.71 -2.36 1.93
CA SER A 70 2.14 -2.82 0.65
C SER A 70 2.72 -2.08 -0.54
N ALA A 71 2.86 -0.76 -0.46
CA ALA A 71 3.46 0.07 -1.50
C ALA A 71 4.93 -0.31 -1.75
N ILE A 72 5.70 -0.53 -0.68
CA ILE A 72 7.10 -0.98 -0.75
C ILE A 72 7.16 -2.38 -1.39
N ALA A 73 6.31 -3.31 -0.96
CA ALA A 73 6.25 -4.65 -1.54
C ALA A 73 5.96 -4.60 -3.05
N ILE A 74 5.02 -3.76 -3.49
CA ILE A 74 4.68 -3.54 -4.91
C ILE A 74 5.86 -2.92 -5.67
N LEU A 75 6.54 -1.91 -5.11
CA LEU A 75 7.74 -1.31 -5.69
C LEU A 75 8.85 -2.35 -5.91
N LEU A 76 9.04 -3.23 -4.93
CA LEU A 76 10.00 -4.32 -5.01
C LEU A 76 9.55 -5.43 -5.97
N GLY A 77 8.27 -5.46 -6.36
CA GLY A 77 7.69 -6.41 -7.31
C GLY A 77 7.11 -7.65 -6.64
N TYR A 78 6.87 -7.63 -5.33
CA TYR A 78 6.21 -8.74 -4.65
C TYR A 78 4.70 -8.70 -4.87
N ASP A 79 4.13 -9.79 -5.40
CA ASP A 79 2.69 -9.89 -5.66
C ASP A 79 1.84 -9.88 -4.38
N TRP A 80 2.37 -10.31 -3.23
CA TRP A 80 1.64 -10.28 -1.96
C TRP A 80 1.24 -8.86 -1.54
N GLY A 81 2.01 -7.84 -1.94
CA GLY A 81 1.69 -6.44 -1.66
C GLY A 81 0.37 -5.99 -2.28
N ARG A 82 -0.08 -6.64 -3.37
CA ARG A 82 -1.38 -6.35 -4.01
C ARG A 82 -2.54 -6.81 -3.13
N TRP A 83 -2.40 -7.97 -2.49
CA TRP A 83 -3.42 -8.51 -1.58
C TRP A 83 -3.51 -7.70 -0.30
N ALA A 84 -2.37 -7.33 0.29
CA ALA A 84 -2.34 -6.47 1.47
C ALA A 84 -2.96 -5.08 1.18
N LEU A 85 -2.65 -4.49 0.03
CA LEU A 85 -3.26 -3.24 -0.42
C LEU A 85 -4.77 -3.37 -0.63
N LEU A 86 -5.22 -4.47 -1.24
CA LEU A 86 -6.66 -4.73 -1.45
C LEU A 86 -7.41 -4.80 -0.12
N VAL A 87 -6.86 -5.50 0.88
CA VAL A 87 -7.47 -5.58 2.22
C VAL A 87 -7.56 -4.19 2.85
N CYS A 88 -6.49 -3.40 2.77
CA CYS A 88 -6.48 -2.04 3.31
C CYS A 88 -7.52 -1.14 2.62
N GLU A 89 -7.65 -1.25 1.29
CA GLU A 89 -8.63 -0.50 0.50
C GLU A 89 -10.07 -0.90 0.83
N VAL A 90 -10.35 -2.20 1.00
CA VAL A 90 -11.70 -2.67 1.37
C VAL A 90 -12.10 -2.15 2.75
N LEU A 91 -11.21 -2.21 3.73
CA LEU A 91 -11.50 -1.69 5.06
C LEU A 91 -11.65 -0.16 5.06
N SER A 92 -10.80 0.54 4.29
CA SER A 92 -10.91 2.00 4.11
C SER A 92 -12.22 2.38 3.42
N ALA A 93 -12.67 1.58 2.44
CA ALA A 93 -13.93 1.76 1.75
C ALA A 93 -15.13 1.55 2.68
N ILE A 94 -15.07 0.58 3.59
CA ILE A 94 -16.10 0.37 4.63
C ILE A 94 -16.15 1.59 5.56
N GLY A 95 -14.99 2.08 6.04
CA GLY A 95 -14.92 3.29 6.85
C GLY A 95 -15.45 4.53 6.12
N GLY A 96 -15.13 4.66 4.82
CA GLY A 96 -15.69 5.67 3.93
C GLY A 96 -17.20 5.56 3.81
N LEU A 97 -17.75 4.35 3.64
CA LEU A 97 -19.19 4.12 3.54
C LEU A 97 -19.93 4.56 4.81
N ILE A 98 -19.36 4.28 5.98
CA ILE A 98 -19.92 4.72 7.28
C ILE A 98 -19.95 6.25 7.35
N ASN A 99 -18.85 6.91 6.94
CA ASN A 99 -18.79 8.38 6.89
C ASN A 99 -19.71 9.00 5.82
N LEU A 100 -19.99 8.28 4.74
CA LEU A 100 -20.92 8.71 3.70
C LEU A 100 -22.35 8.74 4.21
N VAL A 101 -22.76 7.73 4.98
CA VAL A 101 -24.07 7.68 5.65
C VAL A 101 -24.21 8.82 6.67
N SER A 102 -23.10 9.25 7.27
CA SER A 102 -23.03 10.43 8.14
C SER A 102 -23.04 11.77 7.40
N GLY A 103 -23.24 11.78 6.08
CA GLY A 103 -23.43 12.98 5.28
C GLY A 103 -22.14 13.62 4.75
N SER A 104 -21.03 12.87 4.66
CA SER A 104 -19.73 13.41 4.26
C SER A 104 -19.39 13.14 2.79
N PRO A 105 -19.46 14.14 1.88
CA PRO A 105 -19.25 13.93 0.43
C PRO A 105 -17.82 13.49 0.08
N GLN A 106 -16.84 13.83 0.93
CA GLN A 106 -15.43 13.45 0.76
C GLN A 106 -15.22 11.92 0.74
N ALA A 107 -16.14 11.15 1.34
CA ALA A 107 -16.09 9.69 1.32
C ALA A 107 -16.26 9.09 -0.09
N ILE A 108 -17.02 9.76 -0.97
CA ILE A 108 -17.23 9.31 -2.36
C ILE A 108 -15.91 9.33 -3.14
N VAL A 109 -15.13 10.40 -2.97
CA VAL A 109 -13.84 10.58 -3.64
C VAL A 109 -12.88 9.46 -3.24
N GLY A 110 -12.81 9.14 -1.93
CA GLY A 110 -12.02 8.01 -1.43
C GLY A 110 -12.43 6.68 -2.04
N LEU A 111 -13.74 6.41 -2.15
CA LEU A 111 -14.28 5.17 -2.72
C LEU A 111 -13.95 5.01 -4.21
N VAL A 112 -14.09 6.08 -4.99
CA VAL A 112 -13.77 6.08 -6.43
C VAL A 112 -12.28 5.84 -6.66
N LEU A 113 -11.43 6.49 -5.85
CA LEU A 113 -9.98 6.33 -5.94
C LEU A 113 -9.53 4.92 -5.53
N ALA A 114 -10.13 4.35 -4.48
CA ALA A 114 -9.93 2.96 -4.09
C ALA A 114 -10.21 2.00 -5.27
N GLY A 115 -11.36 2.16 -5.92
CA GLY A 115 -11.73 1.36 -7.09
C GLY A 115 -10.76 1.54 -8.26
N LEU A 116 -10.24 2.74 -8.48
CA LEU A 116 -9.21 3.01 -9.49
C LEU A 116 -7.89 2.31 -9.16
N VAL A 117 -7.43 2.36 -7.91
CA VAL A 117 -6.21 1.66 -7.49
C VAL A 117 -6.35 0.16 -7.71
N VAL A 118 -7.45 -0.43 -7.22
CA VAL A 118 -7.72 -1.88 -7.35
C VAL A 118 -7.78 -2.30 -8.81
N SER A 119 -8.57 -1.63 -9.64
CA SER A 119 -8.68 -1.96 -11.07
C SER A 119 -7.34 -1.86 -11.80
N THR A 120 -6.48 -0.92 -11.39
CA THR A 120 -5.13 -0.76 -11.94
C THR A 120 -4.22 -1.92 -11.57
N LEU A 121 -4.28 -2.41 -10.33
CA LEU A 121 -3.47 -3.53 -9.87
C LEU A 121 -3.78 -4.83 -10.61
N PHE A 122 -5.00 -5.02 -11.12
CA PHE A 122 -5.40 -6.23 -11.83
C PHE A 122 -5.21 -6.20 -13.35
N GLN A 123 -4.70 -5.09 -13.91
CA GLN A 123 -4.42 -5.00 -15.34
C GLN A 123 -3.33 -5.97 -15.80
N GLU A 124 -3.50 -6.51 -17.01
CA GLU A 124 -2.56 -7.47 -17.60
C GLU A 124 -1.14 -6.90 -17.73
N GLN A 125 -1.00 -5.62 -18.07
CA GLN A 125 0.31 -4.94 -18.13
C GLN A 125 1.02 -4.92 -16.77
N VAL A 126 0.27 -4.78 -15.68
CA VAL A 126 0.81 -4.79 -14.32
C VAL A 126 1.20 -6.20 -13.91
N LYS A 127 0.35 -7.19 -14.20
CA LYS A 127 0.67 -8.62 -13.97
C LYS A 127 1.94 -9.04 -14.72
N ALA A 128 2.06 -8.68 -16.00
CA ALA A 128 3.24 -8.98 -16.81
C ALA A 128 4.52 -8.32 -16.25
N TRP A 129 4.42 -7.12 -15.69
CA TRP A 129 5.55 -6.46 -15.03
C TRP A 129 5.99 -7.21 -13.76
N PHE A 130 5.04 -7.67 -12.95
CA PHE A 130 5.32 -8.49 -11.77
C PHE A 130 5.98 -9.83 -12.13
N GLU A 131 5.44 -10.53 -13.13
CA GLU A 131 5.99 -11.79 -13.63
C GLU A 131 7.43 -11.63 -14.13
N ALA A 132 7.72 -10.56 -14.88
CA ALA A 132 9.06 -10.28 -15.35
C ALA A 132 10.04 -9.94 -14.21
N LYS A 133 9.60 -9.20 -13.18
CA LYS A 133 10.40 -8.99 -11.95
C LYS A 133 10.61 -10.28 -11.15
N ALA A 134 9.63 -11.18 -11.11
CA ALA A 134 9.76 -12.49 -10.47
C ALA A 134 10.73 -13.40 -11.24
N ALA A 135 10.70 -13.38 -12.57
CA ALA A 135 11.65 -14.08 -13.43
C ALA A 135 13.08 -13.56 -13.25
N GLN A 136 13.27 -12.24 -13.16
CA GLN A 136 14.59 -11.64 -12.89
C GLN A 136 15.18 -12.09 -11.55
N ARG A 137 14.37 -12.18 -10.49
CA ARG A 137 14.82 -12.68 -9.17
C ARG A 137 15.21 -14.15 -9.21
N ARG A 138 14.45 -14.98 -9.92
CA ARG A 138 14.78 -16.40 -10.12
C ARG A 138 16.04 -16.59 -10.96
N GLY A 139 16.24 -15.76 -12.00
CA GLY A 139 17.44 -15.77 -12.84
C GLY A 139 18.70 -15.29 -12.11
N ALA A 140 18.57 -14.28 -11.25
CA ALA A 140 19.66 -13.83 -10.38
C ALA A 140 20.01 -14.85 -9.28
N ALA A 141 19.06 -15.70 -8.91
CA ALA A 141 19.25 -16.83 -8.00
C ALA A 141 19.62 -18.15 -8.73
N GLY A 142 20.04 -18.07 -10.00
CA GLY A 142 20.50 -19.23 -10.77
C GLY A 142 21.58 -20.03 -10.03
N PRO A 143 21.68 -21.35 -10.27
CA PRO A 143 22.52 -22.25 -9.47
C PRO A 143 23.95 -21.71 -9.42
N ALA A 144 24.53 -21.68 -8.21
CA ALA A 144 25.92 -21.34 -8.01
C ALA A 144 26.75 -22.07 -9.09
N SER A 145 27.37 -21.30 -9.98
CA SER A 145 28.24 -21.84 -11.01
C SER A 145 29.25 -22.78 -10.35
N PRO A 146 29.42 -24.03 -10.82
CA PRO A 146 30.43 -24.91 -10.28
C PRO A 146 31.76 -24.17 -10.31
N GLN A 147 32.43 -24.05 -9.16
CA GLN A 147 33.75 -23.44 -9.11
C GLN A 147 34.66 -24.24 -10.04
N PRO A 148 35.26 -23.61 -11.07
CA PRO A 148 36.22 -24.29 -11.92
C PRO A 148 37.50 -24.46 -11.10
N GLY A 149 37.72 -25.63 -10.49
CA GLY A 149 38.96 -25.83 -9.74
C GLY A 149 39.17 -27.04 -8.85
N THR A 150 38.24 -28.01 -8.72
CA THR A 150 38.51 -29.22 -7.92
C THR A 150 38.34 -30.50 -8.73
N THR A 151 39.31 -30.75 -9.60
CA THR A 151 39.73 -32.11 -9.94
C THR A 151 41.05 -32.35 -9.21
N ILE A 152 41.01 -33.25 -8.22
CA ILE A 152 42.18 -33.96 -7.69
C ILE A 152 42.29 -35.27 -8.47
#